data_AF-A0A9X8VEQ6-F1
#
_entry.id   AF-A0A9X8VEQ6-F1
#
_cell.length_a   1.000
_cell.length_b   1.000
_cell.length_c   1.000
_cell.angle_alpha   90.00
_cell.angle_beta   90.00
_cell.angle_gamma   90.00
#
_symmetry.space_group_name_H-M   'P 1'
#
loop_
_entity.id
_entity.type
_entity.pdbx_description
1 polymer ?
#
loop_
_entity_poly.entity_id
_entity_poly.type
_entity_poly.pdbx_seq_one_letter_code
_entity_poly.pdbx_strand_id
1 'polypeptide(L)'
;VAVTLENSANLLAQSEVRSLLGQQYTILSAQQGVSGQFDAVALNYLFLGTGLSYQPTGVTLSVGRNGTSFASVAQTPNERAVAAAADALAAGNPVYESLLGSGTAGEARQAFRQLSGQIHADIASALVNDSRYLR
;
A
#
# COMPACT_ATOMS: atom_id res chain seq x y z
N VAL A 1 3.44 13.41 -21.79
CA VAL A 1 3.08 13.89 -20.43
C VAL A 1 3.02 12.68 -19.52
N ALA A 2 3.79 12.65 -18.44
CA ALA A 2 3.79 11.54 -17.48
C ALA A 2 3.05 11.98 -16.20
N VAL A 3 2.20 11.10 -15.67
CA VAL A 3 1.47 11.31 -14.42
C VAL A 3 2.15 10.44 -13.36
N THR A 4 2.56 11.04 -12.23
CA THR A 4 3.21 10.36 -11.11
C THR A 4 2.39 10.55 -9.83
N LEU A 5 2.17 9.47 -9.08
CA LEU A 5 1.58 9.52 -7.76
C LEU A 5 2.70 9.75 -6.73
N GLU A 6 2.58 10.79 -5.91
CA GLU A 6 3.63 11.18 -4.95
C GLU A 6 3.49 10.40 -3.63
N ASN A 7 4.58 9.71 -3.26
CA ASN A 7 4.70 8.85 -2.08
C ASN A 7 4.61 9.68 -0.79
N SER A 8 3.43 9.70 -0.15
CA SER A 8 3.20 10.47 1.07
C SER A 8 3.44 9.62 2.32
N ALA A 9 4.54 9.94 3.00
CA ALA A 9 5.00 9.64 4.36
C ALA A 9 4.22 8.64 5.25
N ASN A 10 5.00 7.71 5.84
CA ASN A 10 4.73 6.81 6.97
C ASN A 10 3.27 6.78 7.50
N LEU A 11 2.45 5.96 6.86
CA LEU A 11 1.02 5.83 7.13
C LEU A 11 0.69 5.20 8.49
N LEU A 12 1.68 4.57 9.15
CA LEU A 12 1.53 3.95 10.47
C LEU A 12 1.28 4.97 11.60
N ALA A 13 1.57 6.25 11.37
CA ALA A 13 1.35 7.33 12.34
C ALA A 13 0.05 8.12 12.10
N GLN A 14 -0.70 7.81 11.04
CA GLN A 14 -1.90 8.57 10.68
C GLN A 14 -3.17 7.89 11.22
N SER A 15 -4.02 8.67 11.88
CA SER A 15 -5.31 8.23 12.45
C SER A 15 -6.36 7.87 11.39
N GLU A 16 -6.19 8.37 10.15
CA GLU A 16 -6.98 8.00 8.98
C GLU A 16 -6.03 7.69 7.83
N VAL A 17 -5.96 6.43 7.43
CA VAL A 17 -5.27 6.04 6.21
C VAL A 17 -6.27 6.04 5.06
N ARG A 18 -6.15 7.01 4.16
CA ARG A 18 -6.98 7.04 2.95
C ARG A 18 -6.46 5.99 1.97
N SER A 19 -7.27 4.95 1.74
CA SER A 19 -6.94 3.93 0.75
C SER A 19 -6.87 4.55 -0.64
N LEU A 20 -5.78 4.28 -1.35
CA LEU A 20 -5.65 4.63 -2.76
C LEU A 20 -6.48 3.67 -3.63
N LEU A 21 -6.89 2.51 -3.10
CA LEU A 21 -7.65 1.52 -3.82
C LEU A 21 -9.07 1.99 -4.09
N GLY A 22 -9.53 1.80 -5.33
CA GLY A 22 -10.90 2.13 -5.74
C GLY A 22 -11.13 3.62 -5.96
N GLN A 23 -10.09 4.46 -5.81
CA GLN A 23 -10.18 5.88 -6.08
C GLN A 23 -10.03 6.17 -7.58
N GLN A 24 -10.89 7.05 -8.07
CA GLN A 24 -10.87 7.54 -9.45
C GLN A 24 -10.50 9.02 -9.46
N TYR A 25 -9.46 9.36 -10.21
CA TYR A 25 -8.93 10.71 -10.35
C TYR A 25 -9.16 11.19 -11.78
N THR A 26 -9.88 12.29 -11.96
CA THR A 26 -9.98 12.94 -13.27
C THR A 26 -8.67 13.66 -13.55
N ILE A 27 -7.89 13.14 -14.49
CA ILE A 27 -6.56 13.68 -14.84
C ILE A 27 -6.62 14.66 -16.03
N LEU A 28 -7.71 14.63 -16.80
CA LEU A 28 -7.96 15.58 -17.88
C LEU A 28 -9.46 15.82 -18.05
N SER A 29 -9.83 17.09 -18.25
CA SER A 29 -11.17 17.50 -18.66
C SER A 29 -11.03 18.45 -19.84
N ALA A 30 -11.79 18.23 -20.91
CA ALA A 30 -11.72 19.03 -22.14
C ALA A 30 -13.13 19.31 -22.67
N GLN A 31 -13.52 20.58 -22.79
CA GLN A 31 -14.84 20.96 -23.31
C GLN A 31 -14.98 20.73 -24.83
N GLN A 32 -13.86 20.73 -25.57
CA GLN A 32 -13.82 20.55 -27.04
C GLN A 32 -13.44 19.11 -27.44
N GLY A 33 -13.45 18.19 -26.48
CA GLY A 33 -13.05 16.80 -26.68
C GLY A 33 -11.58 16.53 -26.39
N VAL A 34 -11.27 15.27 -26.05
CA VAL A 34 -9.90 14.80 -25.86
C VAL A 34 -9.39 14.19 -27.17
N SER A 35 -8.30 14.72 -27.73
CA SER A 35 -7.61 14.15 -28.88
C SER A 35 -6.20 13.72 -28.48
N GLY A 36 -5.94 12.41 -28.57
CA GLY A 36 -4.68 11.78 -28.13
C GLY A 36 -4.86 10.83 -26.95
N GLN A 37 -3.80 10.10 -26.62
CA GLN A 37 -3.74 9.16 -25.50
C GLN A 37 -2.46 9.38 -24.70
N PHE A 38 -2.51 9.16 -23.38
CA PHE A 38 -1.28 9.02 -22.60
C PHE A 38 -0.56 7.73 -23.01
N ASP A 39 0.72 7.84 -23.35
CA ASP A 39 1.56 6.68 -23.74
C ASP A 39 1.77 5.68 -22.60
N ALA A 40 1.97 6.17 -21.38
CA ALA A 40 2.21 5.33 -20.21
C ALA A 40 1.84 6.05 -18.91
N VAL A 41 1.35 5.29 -17.94
CA VAL A 41 1.24 5.72 -16.55
C VAL A 41 2.44 5.17 -15.79
N ALA A 42 3.29 6.05 -15.27
CA ALA A 42 4.44 5.65 -14.47
C ALA A 42 3.98 5.47 -13.01
N LEU A 43 3.84 4.20 -12.60
CA LEU A 43 3.53 3.87 -11.22
C LEU A 43 4.79 3.42 -10.47
N ASN A 44 5.12 4.14 -9.39
CA ASN A 44 6.23 3.80 -8.51
C ASN A 44 5.75 3.00 -7.28
N TYR A 45 4.80 2.08 -7.48
CA TYR A 45 4.24 1.25 -6.43
C TYR A 45 4.34 -0.23 -6.80
N LEU A 46 4.70 -1.06 -5.82
CA LEU A 46 4.88 -2.50 -6.04
C LEU A 46 3.59 -3.28 -6.11
N PHE A 47 2.60 -2.88 -5.32
CA PHE A 47 1.35 -3.64 -5.15
C PHE A 47 0.15 -2.98 -5.82
N LEU A 48 0.35 -1.77 -6.35
CA LEU A 48 -0.67 -0.99 -7.02
C LEU A 48 -0.48 -1.04 -8.54
N GLY A 49 -1.60 -0.98 -9.23
CA GLY A 49 -1.71 -0.83 -10.67
C GLY A 49 -2.64 0.35 -10.96
N THR A 50 -2.60 0.81 -12.20
CA THR A 50 -3.51 1.84 -12.67
C THR A 50 -4.18 1.45 -13.97
N GLY A 51 -5.40 1.94 -14.15
CA GLY A 51 -6.12 1.89 -15.41
C GLY A 51 -6.51 3.29 -15.83
N LEU A 52 -6.32 3.61 -17.11
CA LEU A 52 -6.85 4.83 -17.71
C LEU A 52 -8.16 4.50 -18.41
N SER A 53 -9.19 5.30 -18.13
CA SER A 53 -10.43 5.30 -18.89
C SER A 53 -10.55 6.63 -19.64
N TYR A 54 -10.82 6.52 -20.94
CA TYR A 54 -10.93 7.66 -21.84
C TYR A 54 -12.40 7.87 -22.19
N GLN A 55 -12.88 9.07 -21.93
CA GLN A 55 -14.21 9.54 -22.28
C GLN A 55 -14.10 10.69 -23.28
N PRO A 56 -15.16 11.00 -24.06
CA PRO A 56 -15.10 12.05 -25.07
C PRO A 56 -14.64 13.40 -24.52
N THR A 57 -15.02 13.73 -23.29
CA THR A 57 -14.75 15.03 -22.65
C THR A 57 -13.74 14.94 -21.50
N GLY A 58 -13.07 13.80 -21.28
CA GLY A 58 -12.15 13.67 -20.16
C GLY A 58 -11.41 12.34 -20.09
N VAL A 59 -10.41 12.29 -19.23
CA VAL A 59 -9.63 11.09 -18.94
C VAL A 59 -9.62 10.88 -17.44
N THR A 60 -9.90 9.65 -17.02
CA THR A 60 -9.95 9.23 -15.63
C THR A 60 -8.88 8.17 -15.35
N LEU A 61 -8.19 8.31 -14.23
CA LEU A 61 -7.21 7.37 -13.71
C LEU A 61 -7.85 6.62 -12.54
N SER A 62 -7.93 5.31 -12.67
CA SER A 62 -8.36 4.40 -11.60
C SER A 62 -7.13 3.73 -10.99
N VAL A 63 -7.04 3.74 -9.66
CA VAL A 63 -5.97 3.07 -8.91
C VAL A 63 -6.54 1.80 -8.27
N GLY A 64 -5.84 0.68 -8.45
CA GLY A 64 -6.24 -0.63 -7.92
C GLY A 64 -5.04 -1.50 -7.58
N ARG A 65 -5.27 -2.74 -7.14
CA ARG A 65 -4.16 -3.69 -6.95
C ARG A 65 -3.73 -4.31 -8.27
N ASN A 66 -2.42 -4.50 -8.44
CA ASN A 66 -1.84 -5.10 -9.64
C ASN A 66 -1.72 -6.65 -9.56
N GLY A 67 -2.29 -7.28 -8.52
CA GLY A 67 -2.24 -8.74 -8.31
C GLY A 67 -0.96 -9.27 -7.64
N THR A 68 0.06 -8.42 -7.41
CA THR A 68 1.30 -8.81 -6.71
C THR A 68 1.02 -8.96 -5.23
N SER A 69 1.15 -10.16 -4.65
CA SER A 69 0.93 -10.38 -3.20
C SER A 69 2.07 -9.80 -2.36
N PHE A 70 1.79 -9.43 -1.10
CA PHE A 70 2.86 -8.93 -0.22
C PHE A 70 3.94 -9.99 0.03
N ALA A 71 3.56 -11.26 0.10
CA ALA A 71 4.48 -12.37 0.30
C ALA A 71 5.47 -12.57 -0.86
N SER A 72 5.15 -12.09 -2.06
CA SER A 72 6.03 -12.23 -3.24
C SER A 72 7.36 -11.47 -3.11
N VAL A 73 7.38 -10.37 -2.35
CA VAL A 73 8.59 -9.55 -2.14
C VAL A 73 9.38 -9.93 -0.88
N ALA A 74 8.84 -10.83 -0.06
CA ALA A 74 9.48 -11.31 1.16
C ALA A 74 10.60 -12.32 0.85
N GLN A 75 11.72 -12.21 1.57
CA GLN A 75 12.87 -13.09 1.39
C GLN A 75 12.94 -14.17 2.45
N THR A 76 12.68 -13.81 3.71
CA THR A 76 12.76 -14.77 4.83
C THR A 76 11.42 -15.47 5.10
N PRO A 77 11.41 -16.65 5.74
CA PRO A 77 10.17 -17.30 6.17
C PRO A 77 9.33 -16.42 7.11
N ASN A 78 9.97 -15.71 8.03
CA ASN A 78 9.30 -14.81 8.96
C ASN A 78 8.64 -13.63 8.23
N GLU A 79 9.34 -13.01 7.27
CA GLU A 79 8.76 -11.96 6.44
C GLU A 79 7.56 -12.47 5.63
N ARG A 80 7.61 -13.70 5.08
CA ARG A 80 6.46 -14.28 4.37
C ARG A 80 5.26 -14.50 5.28
N ALA A 81 5.48 -14.98 6.51
CA ALA A 81 4.41 -15.18 7.47
C ALA A 81 3.73 -13.84 7.83
N VAL A 82 4.52 -12.81 8.09
CA VAL A 82 4.02 -11.45 8.37
C VAL A 82 3.30 -10.87 7.15
N ALA A 83 3.88 -11.01 5.96
CA ALA A 83 3.29 -10.53 4.72
C ALA A 83 1.96 -11.23 4.39
N ALA A 84 1.87 -12.54 4.61
CA ALA A 84 0.62 -13.30 4.44
C ALA A 84 -0.45 -12.92 5.45
N ALA A 85 -0.06 -12.70 6.72
CA ALA A 85 -0.96 -12.19 7.75
C ALA A 85 -1.48 -10.80 7.40
N ALA A 86 -0.61 -9.93 6.86
CA ALA A 86 -0.99 -8.61 6.40
C ALA A 86 -1.90 -8.64 5.16
N ASP A 87 -1.68 -9.55 4.20
CA ASP A 87 -2.54 -9.71 3.01
C ASP A 87 -3.94 -10.23 3.38
N ALA A 88 -4.09 -10.90 4.53
CA ALA A 88 -5.38 -11.32 5.07
C ALA A 88 -6.16 -10.20 5.77
N LEU A 89 -5.54 -9.04 6.01
CA LEU A 89 -6.22 -7.87 6.58
C LEU A 89 -7.12 -7.21 5.54
N ALA A 90 -8.22 -6.64 6.00
CA ALA A 90 -9.12 -5.88 5.12
C ALA A 90 -8.46 -4.57 4.66
N ALA A 91 -8.84 -4.11 3.44
CA ALA A 91 -8.50 -2.78 2.95
C ALA A 91 -8.98 -1.70 3.94
N GLY A 92 -8.19 -0.64 4.10
CA GLY A 92 -8.37 0.37 5.14
C GLY A 92 -7.68 0.05 6.48
N ASN A 93 -7.12 -1.15 6.67
CA ASN A 93 -6.28 -1.42 7.82
C ASN A 93 -4.93 -0.66 7.69
N PRO A 94 -4.46 0.07 8.72
CA PRO A 94 -3.22 0.83 8.65
C PRO A 94 -1.99 0.01 8.24
N VAL A 95 -1.91 -1.26 8.66
CA VAL A 95 -0.82 -2.18 8.28
C VAL A 95 -0.91 -2.52 6.80
N TYR A 96 -2.11 -2.86 6.33
CA TYR A 96 -2.38 -3.19 4.92
C TYR A 96 -2.05 -2.00 4.01
N GLU A 97 -2.53 -0.81 4.37
CA GLU A 97 -2.32 0.40 3.58
C GLU A 97 -0.88 0.89 3.60
N SER A 98 -0.16 0.73 4.71
CA SER A 98 1.27 1.03 4.80
C SER A 98 2.10 0.15 3.86
N LEU A 99 1.73 -1.13 3.75
CA LEU A 99 2.36 -2.05 2.81
C LEU A 99 2.00 -1.71 1.36
N LEU A 100 0.75 -1.36 1.07
CA LEU A 100 0.34 -0.91 -0.26
C LEU A 100 1.11 0.33 -0.74
N GLY A 101 1.44 1.25 0.17
CA GLY A 101 2.22 2.44 -0.12
C GLY A 101 3.71 2.18 -0.43
N SER A 102 4.19 0.95 -0.30
CA SER A 102 5.61 0.64 -0.56
C SER A 102 5.93 0.74 -2.06
N GLY A 103 6.91 1.58 -2.38
CA GLY A 103 7.39 1.77 -3.75
C GLY A 103 8.42 0.74 -4.18
N THR A 104 9.19 0.22 -3.23
CA THR A 104 10.28 -0.73 -3.48
C THR A 104 10.24 -1.96 -2.57
N ALA A 105 10.87 -3.06 -3.03
CA ALA A 105 10.84 -4.31 -2.28
C ALA A 105 11.65 -4.18 -0.98
N GLY A 106 12.60 -3.24 -0.95
CA GLY A 106 13.36 -2.89 0.24
C GLY A 106 12.49 -2.21 1.30
N GLU A 107 11.65 -1.25 0.92
CA GLU A 107 10.69 -0.59 1.81
C GLU A 107 9.67 -1.58 2.39
N ALA A 108 9.08 -2.43 1.54
CA ALA A 108 8.14 -3.46 2.00
C ALA A 108 8.81 -4.42 3.00
N ARG A 109 10.04 -4.87 2.74
CA ARG A 109 10.82 -5.70 3.67
C ARG A 109 11.18 -4.98 4.96
N GLN A 110 11.42 -3.67 4.92
CA GLN A 110 11.62 -2.88 6.14
C GLN A 110 10.34 -2.84 6.98
N ALA A 111 9.18 -2.62 6.36
CA ALA A 111 7.89 -2.65 7.04
C ALA A 111 7.60 -4.01 7.70
N PHE A 112 7.87 -5.14 7.01
CA PHE A 112 7.73 -6.47 7.62
C PHE A 112 8.62 -6.65 8.86
N ARG A 113 9.86 -6.16 8.82
CA ARG A 113 10.79 -6.24 9.96
C ARG A 113 10.34 -5.36 11.12
N GLN A 114 9.81 -4.17 10.87
CA GLN A 114 9.26 -3.30 11.90
C GLN A 114 8.04 -3.94 12.58
N LEU A 115 7.12 -4.51 11.80
CA LEU A 115 5.93 -5.18 12.33
C LEU A 115 6.30 -6.43 13.14
N SER A 116 7.24 -7.23 12.64
CA SER A 116 7.80 -8.36 13.40
C SER A 116 8.43 -7.89 14.72
N GLY A 117 9.20 -6.80 14.71
CA GLY A 117 9.81 -6.23 15.92
C GLY A 117 8.80 -5.76 16.96
N GLN A 118 7.70 -5.12 16.54
CA GLN A 118 6.60 -4.73 17.43
C GLN A 118 5.92 -5.94 18.06
N ILE A 119 5.61 -6.98 17.27
CA ILE A 119 5.02 -8.23 17.78
C ILE A 119 5.92 -8.86 18.85
N HIS A 120 7.24 -8.89 18.62
CA HIS A 120 8.19 -9.42 19.60
C HIS A 120 8.23 -8.58 20.89
N ALA A 121 8.15 -7.25 20.77
CA ALA A 121 8.11 -6.35 21.92
C ALA A 121 6.82 -6.52 22.74
N ASP A 122 5.67 -6.71 22.08
CA ASP A 122 4.39 -6.93 22.75
C ASP A 122 4.35 -8.27 23.50
N ILE A 123 4.90 -9.34 22.91
CA ILE A 123 5.01 -10.65 23.58
C ILE A 123 5.92 -10.55 24.81
N ALA A 124 7.08 -9.88 24.69
CA ALA A 124 7.98 -9.68 25.82
C ALA A 124 7.31 -8.87 26.94
N SER A 125 6.54 -7.83 26.60
CA SER A 125 5.79 -7.01 27.56
C SER A 125 4.65 -7.80 28.23
N ALA A 126 3.94 -8.64 27.47
CA ALA A 126 2.89 -9.53 27.99
C ALA A 126 3.45 -10.53 29.00
N LEU A 127 4.59 -11.17 28.71
CA LEU A 127 5.26 -12.09 29.64
C LEU A 127 5.73 -11.39 30.92
N VAL A 128 6.25 -10.16 30.81
CA VAL A 128 6.65 -9.36 31.98
C VAL A 128 5.43 -8.96 32.82
N ASN A 129 4.30 -8.60 32.21
CA ASN A 129 3.06 -8.31 32.92
C ASN A 129 2.44 -9.55 33.60
N ASP A 130 2.46 -10.71 32.93
CA ASP A 130 1.97 -11.98 33.50
C ASP A 130 2.79 -12.39 34.72
N SER A 131 4.11 -12.22 34.67
CA SER A 131 4.99 -12.48 35.82
C SER A 131 4.74 -11.58 37.04
N ARG A 132 4.11 -10.41 36.85
CA ARG A 132 3.73 -9.49 37.93
C ARG A 132 2.38 -9.84 38.56
N TYR A 133 1.53 -10.61 37.88
CA TYR A 133 0.22 -11.05 38.40
C TYR A 133 0.29 -12.34 39.23
N LEU A 134 1.41 -13.07 39.16
CA LEU A 134 1.65 -14.31 39.91
C LEU A 134 2.40 -14.11 41.24
N ARG A 135 2.39 -12.90 41.81
CA ARG A 135 3.08 -12.58 43.09
C ARG A 135 2.13 -12.10 44.17
#